data_AF-A0A8B6E5Y5-F1
#
_entry.id   AF-A0A8B6E5Y5-F1
#
_cell.length_a   1.000
_cell.length_b   1.000
_cell.length_c   1.000
_cell.angle_alpha   90.00
_cell.angle_beta   90.00
_cell.angle_gamma   90.00
#
_symmetry.space_group_name_H-M   'P 1'
#
loop_
_entity.id
_entity.type
_entity.pdbx_description
1 polymer ?
#
loop_
_entity_poly.entity_id
_entity_poly.type
_entity_poly.pdbx_seq_one_letter_code
_entity_poly.pdbx_strand_id
1 'polypeptide(L)'
;YKRTIALKGQDVVSAPYLDLWGSGYLITLSKTITEGSGSTSGQTVAVIGTDFTINYFYQMMQNTYSDCQNTQQYSCFILDSSGYIVIHEDFANPDSTSPKIENVHVIYKESAIAEDLINQNMMNKASCIDFETIKEQFTYRVATNGNDRMNSNAKYKIDPVPNSNIFIVIRQRVYTTSTRCCSIYGISPDSYKCSSRSCDCLCYTDADFHYCNNAYTLLGDAAQTCSPRDPELQTENLNDAEKIKNLQFCFDPKCSTRTQKSDCFGVAGCSWCVRDSNDKELQQHYCALQSVCYFGQVGSKDPYKNCVGDNCNTEEEGGIGGGAIAGIVIGLLAVVIIAFCVIRHIRAKSSNSSSNGRSSFSTETTSTQRTNSHDNPAFRPQNQNFSLRPSVQQQSSINNQDQIMFYPQNQSAEYTVPTAPTEQPPSYHSVVSNGNQPQHGYPLSK
;
A
#
# COMPACT_ATOMS: atom_id res chain seq x y z
N TYR A 1 -3.46 12.25 -11.41
CA TYR A 1 -3.86 13.49 -12.13
C TYR A 1 -3.38 13.54 -13.59
N LYS A 2 -2.09 13.83 -13.88
CA LYS A 2 -1.60 14.02 -15.27
C LYS A 2 -1.88 12.83 -16.18
N ARG A 3 -1.66 11.62 -15.67
CA ARG A 3 -1.99 10.37 -16.38
C ARG A 3 -3.48 10.27 -16.71
N THR A 4 -4.35 10.64 -15.78
CA THR A 4 -5.80 10.67 -15.97
C THR A 4 -6.21 11.63 -17.08
N ILE A 5 -5.58 12.81 -17.14
CA ILE A 5 -5.81 13.77 -18.23
C ILE A 5 -5.35 13.21 -19.57
N ALA A 6 -4.19 12.56 -19.63
CA ALA A 6 -3.67 11.96 -20.86
C ALA A 6 -4.57 10.82 -21.39
N LEU A 7 -5.30 10.14 -20.50
CA LEU A 7 -6.23 9.06 -20.81
C LEU A 7 -7.69 9.52 -20.62
N LYS A 8 -7.98 10.74 -21.10
CA LYS A 8 -9.29 11.38 -20.98
C LYS A 8 -10.44 10.45 -21.38
N GLY A 9 -11.46 10.39 -20.53
CA GLY A 9 -12.65 9.54 -20.73
C GLY A 9 -12.49 8.08 -20.30
N GLN A 10 -11.26 7.62 -20.02
CA GLN A 10 -11.01 6.29 -19.47
C GLN A 10 -11.00 6.30 -17.94
N ASP A 11 -11.26 5.13 -17.37
CA ASP A 11 -11.06 4.82 -15.96
C ASP A 11 -9.59 4.45 -15.74
N VAL A 12 -8.86 5.32 -15.03
CA VAL A 12 -7.40 5.21 -14.88
C VAL A 12 -7.05 4.71 -13.49
N VAL A 13 -6.48 3.52 -13.44
CA VAL A 13 -5.97 2.86 -12.24
C VAL A 13 -4.47 3.08 -12.12
N SER A 14 -4.00 3.49 -10.93
CA SER A 14 -2.59 3.64 -10.62
C SER A 14 -1.93 2.31 -10.26
N ALA A 15 -0.60 2.24 -10.35
CA ALA A 15 0.14 1.23 -9.61
C ALA A 15 0.07 1.54 -8.09
N PRO A 16 0.38 0.57 -7.20
CA PRO A 16 0.45 0.80 -5.76
C PRO A 16 1.41 1.92 -5.41
N TYR A 17 1.01 2.77 -4.47
CA TYR A 17 1.86 3.77 -3.82
C TYR A 17 1.53 3.85 -2.34
N LEU A 18 2.49 4.30 -1.53
CA LEU A 18 2.30 4.51 -0.10
C LEU A 18 1.50 5.81 0.17
N ASP A 19 0.36 5.70 0.84
CA ASP A 19 -0.47 6.85 1.22
C ASP A 19 0.14 7.64 2.39
N LEU A 20 0.58 8.86 2.11
CA LEU A 20 1.20 9.74 3.12
C LEU A 20 0.34 10.02 4.35
N TRP A 21 -0.98 9.82 4.28
CA TRP A 21 -1.91 10.04 5.40
C TRP A 21 -2.10 8.82 6.30
N GLY A 22 -1.36 7.74 6.09
CA GLY A 22 -1.30 6.62 7.03
C GLY A 22 -2.16 5.42 6.66
N SER A 23 -2.84 5.41 5.50
CA SER A 23 -3.72 4.31 5.11
C SER A 23 -2.98 3.07 4.59
N GLY A 24 -1.64 3.11 4.54
CA GLY A 24 -0.82 2.05 3.93
C GLY A 24 -0.70 2.20 2.42
N TYR A 25 -0.41 1.10 1.73
CA TYR A 25 -0.34 1.13 0.27
C TYR A 25 -1.74 1.09 -0.34
N LEU A 26 -1.97 1.97 -1.30
CA LEU A 26 -3.25 2.14 -1.98
C LEU A 26 -3.09 2.09 -3.50
N ILE A 27 -4.21 1.85 -4.17
CA ILE A 27 -4.39 1.99 -5.61
C ILE A 27 -5.49 3.02 -5.83
N THR A 28 -5.23 4.02 -6.65
CA THR A 28 -6.24 5.02 -7.01
C THR A 28 -6.89 4.65 -8.33
N LEU A 29 -8.23 4.62 -8.34
CA LEU A 29 -9.03 4.72 -9.55
C LEU A 29 -9.41 6.18 -9.77
N SER A 30 -9.17 6.71 -10.97
CA SER A 30 -9.40 8.11 -11.29
C SER A 30 -10.03 8.31 -12.67
N LYS A 31 -10.81 9.39 -12.81
CA LYS A 31 -11.47 9.75 -14.07
C LYS A 31 -11.47 11.27 -14.28
N THR A 32 -11.38 11.70 -15.53
CA THR A 32 -11.54 13.12 -15.90
C THR A 32 -12.99 13.55 -15.80
N ILE A 33 -13.23 14.72 -15.22
CA ILE A 33 -14.49 15.46 -15.33
C ILE A 33 -14.31 16.47 -16.47
N THR A 34 -15.20 16.41 -17.46
CA THR A 34 -15.17 17.25 -18.66
C THR A 34 -16.39 18.17 -18.71
N GLU A 35 -16.20 19.40 -19.18
CA GLU A 35 -17.30 20.34 -19.42
C GLU A 35 -18.16 19.91 -20.61
N GLY A 36 -19.49 20.06 -20.49
CA GLY A 36 -20.47 19.69 -21.53
C GLY A 36 -21.06 18.28 -21.36
N SER A 37 -22.36 18.14 -21.63
CA SER A 37 -23.09 16.88 -21.43
C SER A 37 -22.70 15.82 -22.46
N GLY A 38 -21.80 14.91 -22.08
CA GLY A 38 -21.65 13.60 -22.74
C GLY A 38 -20.63 13.50 -23.89
N SER A 39 -19.79 14.51 -24.13
CA SER A 39 -18.70 14.37 -25.11
C SER A 39 -17.33 14.29 -24.42
N THR A 40 -16.54 13.25 -24.73
CA THR A 40 -15.11 13.15 -24.38
C THR A 40 -14.25 14.25 -25.02
N SER A 41 -14.86 15.10 -25.86
CA SER A 41 -14.26 16.26 -26.51
C SER A 41 -14.18 17.50 -25.60
N GLY A 42 -15.08 17.64 -24.62
CA GLY A 42 -15.16 18.82 -23.75
C GLY A 42 -13.92 19.05 -22.89
N GLN A 43 -13.58 20.30 -22.58
CA GLN A 43 -12.38 20.62 -21.79
C GLN A 43 -12.39 19.88 -20.45
N THR A 44 -11.25 19.28 -20.06
CA THR A 44 -11.12 18.67 -18.73
C THR A 44 -11.07 19.77 -17.67
N VAL A 45 -12.04 19.78 -16.76
CA VAL A 45 -12.15 20.78 -15.68
C VAL A 45 -11.62 20.27 -14.35
N ALA A 46 -11.69 18.95 -14.12
CA ALA A 46 -11.21 18.32 -12.89
C ALA A 46 -10.86 16.85 -13.11
N VAL A 47 -10.24 16.24 -12.10
CA VAL A 47 -10.06 14.80 -11.99
C VAL A 47 -10.65 14.38 -10.65
N ILE A 48 -11.52 13.36 -10.68
CA ILE A 48 -12.01 12.70 -9.48
C ILE A 48 -11.23 11.40 -9.29
N GLY A 49 -10.98 11.02 -8.04
CA GLY A 49 -10.30 9.78 -7.70
C GLY A 49 -10.90 9.15 -6.44
N THR A 50 -10.74 7.84 -6.33
CA THR A 50 -11.03 7.06 -5.12
C THR A 50 -9.92 6.04 -4.92
N ASP A 51 -9.60 5.78 -3.66
CA ASP A 51 -8.54 4.86 -3.30
C ASP A 51 -9.08 3.52 -2.82
N PHE A 52 -8.31 2.47 -3.13
CA PHE A 52 -8.57 1.10 -2.72
C PHE A 52 -7.34 0.53 -2.03
N THR A 53 -7.55 -0.20 -0.94
CA THR A 53 -6.46 -0.99 -0.34
C THR A 53 -6.08 -2.14 -1.27
N ILE A 54 -4.80 -2.53 -1.24
CA ILE A 54 -4.29 -3.67 -2.05
C ILE A 54 -5.12 -4.94 -1.84
N ASN A 55 -5.44 -5.24 -0.59
CA ASN A 55 -6.18 -6.44 -0.20
C ASN A 55 -7.62 -6.42 -0.72
N TYR A 56 -8.30 -5.27 -0.63
CA TYR A 56 -9.65 -5.11 -1.15
C TYR A 56 -9.68 -5.28 -2.67
N PHE A 57 -8.76 -4.62 -3.38
CA PHE A 57 -8.70 -4.70 -4.85
C PHE A 57 -8.33 -6.11 -5.34
N TYR A 58 -7.42 -6.80 -4.63
CA TYR A 58 -7.09 -8.21 -4.90
C TYR A 58 -8.30 -9.12 -4.71
N GLN A 59 -9.05 -8.96 -3.63
CA GLN A 59 -10.27 -9.72 -3.39
C GLN A 59 -11.35 -9.42 -4.44
N MET A 60 -11.51 -8.15 -4.85
CA MET A 60 -12.42 -7.76 -5.92
C MET A 60 -12.07 -8.50 -7.22
N MET A 61 -10.79 -8.52 -7.62
CA MET A 61 -10.32 -9.27 -8.79
C MET A 61 -10.67 -10.76 -8.69
N GLN A 62 -10.40 -11.41 -7.56
CA GLN A 62 -10.73 -12.83 -7.36
C GLN A 62 -12.24 -13.08 -7.44
N ASN A 63 -13.05 -12.20 -6.88
CA ASN A 63 -14.51 -12.34 -6.92
C ASN A 63 -15.07 -12.14 -8.34
N THR A 64 -14.43 -11.29 -9.15
CA THR A 64 -14.83 -11.02 -10.54
C THR A 64 -14.42 -12.14 -11.51
N TYR A 65 -13.24 -12.74 -11.33
CA TYR A 65 -12.69 -13.74 -12.26
C TYR A 65 -12.57 -15.10 -11.58
N SER A 66 -13.41 -16.06 -11.99
CA SER A 66 -13.49 -17.40 -11.37
C SER A 66 -12.18 -18.17 -11.37
N ASP A 67 -11.37 -18.06 -12.44
CA ASP A 67 -10.06 -18.72 -12.50
C ASP A 67 -9.12 -18.22 -11.40
N CYS A 68 -9.24 -16.94 -11.02
CA CYS A 68 -8.45 -16.32 -9.97
C CYS A 68 -8.87 -16.73 -8.55
N GLN A 69 -10.03 -17.37 -8.39
CA GLN A 69 -10.44 -18.00 -7.13
C GLN A 69 -9.69 -19.32 -6.92
N ASN A 70 -9.35 -20.03 -8.00
CA ASN A 70 -8.57 -21.25 -7.94
C ASN A 70 -7.08 -20.94 -7.87
N THR A 71 -6.65 -20.43 -6.71
CA THR A 71 -5.26 -20.04 -6.44
C THR A 71 -4.29 -21.21 -6.46
N GLN A 72 -4.76 -22.46 -6.47
CA GLN A 72 -3.92 -23.66 -6.60
C GLN A 72 -3.49 -23.90 -8.06
N GLN A 73 -4.38 -23.63 -9.01
CA GLN A 73 -4.13 -23.87 -10.42
C GLN A 73 -3.66 -22.60 -11.15
N TYR A 74 -4.13 -21.44 -10.73
CA TYR A 74 -3.85 -20.17 -11.38
C TYR A 74 -3.21 -19.16 -10.42
N SER A 75 -2.40 -18.28 -10.99
CA SER A 75 -1.94 -17.05 -10.38
C SER A 75 -2.41 -15.90 -11.27
N CYS A 76 -3.08 -14.92 -10.66
CA CYS A 76 -3.62 -13.77 -11.37
C CYS A 76 -2.97 -12.49 -10.89
N PHE A 77 -2.71 -11.59 -11.83
CA PHE A 77 -2.18 -10.27 -11.56
C PHE A 77 -2.74 -9.26 -12.56
N ILE A 78 -2.70 -7.98 -12.19
CA ILE A 78 -3.18 -6.89 -13.03
C ILE A 78 -1.99 -6.03 -13.42
N LEU A 79 -1.91 -5.70 -14.71
CA LEU A 79 -0.95 -4.76 -15.26
C LEU A 79 -1.65 -3.48 -15.66
N ASP A 80 -0.95 -2.36 -15.56
CA ASP A 80 -1.34 -1.17 -16.31
C ASP A 80 -0.74 -1.16 -17.73
N SER A 81 -1.22 -0.24 -18.56
CA SER A 81 -0.73 -0.05 -19.93
C SER A 81 0.75 0.34 -20.02
N SER A 82 1.35 0.77 -18.92
CA SER A 82 2.78 1.07 -18.80
C SER A 82 3.61 -0.12 -18.34
N GLY A 83 3.02 -1.30 -18.21
CA GLY A 83 3.70 -2.54 -17.82
C GLY A 83 3.98 -2.67 -16.33
N TYR A 84 3.50 -1.74 -15.50
CA TYR A 84 3.61 -1.82 -14.06
C TYR A 84 2.50 -2.69 -13.47
N ILE A 85 2.86 -3.49 -12.49
CA ILE A 85 1.94 -4.37 -11.78
C ILE A 85 1.10 -3.54 -10.82
N VAL A 86 -0.22 -3.57 -11.03
CA VAL A 86 -1.21 -2.94 -10.16
C VAL A 86 -1.52 -3.85 -8.98
N ILE A 87 -1.72 -5.13 -9.22
CA ILE A 87 -2.01 -6.14 -8.21
C ILE A 87 -1.27 -7.43 -8.53
N HIS A 88 -0.76 -8.09 -7.49
CA HIS A 88 -0.14 -9.41 -7.55
C HIS A 88 -0.40 -10.15 -6.23
N GLU A 89 -0.39 -11.49 -6.25
CA GLU A 89 -0.60 -12.32 -5.06
C GLU A 89 0.33 -11.94 -3.90
N ASP A 90 1.64 -11.84 -4.16
CA ASP A 90 2.65 -11.40 -3.20
C ASP A 90 2.49 -9.94 -2.69
N PHE A 91 1.60 -9.13 -3.29
CA PHE A 91 1.30 -7.80 -2.75
C PHE A 91 0.23 -7.88 -1.66
N ALA A 92 -0.75 -8.77 -1.85
CA ALA A 92 -1.83 -9.01 -0.90
C ALA A 92 -1.43 -9.99 0.22
N ASN A 93 -0.48 -10.89 -0.06
CA ASN A 93 0.05 -11.87 0.90
C ASN A 93 1.58 -11.85 0.86
N PRO A 94 2.21 -10.74 1.29
CA PRO A 94 3.65 -10.61 1.17
C PRO A 94 4.38 -11.53 2.13
N ASP A 95 5.36 -12.30 1.65
CA ASP A 95 6.24 -13.13 2.50
C ASP A 95 7.18 -12.29 3.39
N SER A 96 7.25 -10.98 3.17
CA SER A 96 8.16 -10.07 3.87
C SER A 96 7.41 -8.94 4.57
N THR A 97 7.99 -8.51 5.68
CA THR A 97 7.56 -7.40 6.53
C THR A 97 7.75 -6.03 5.86
N SER A 98 8.54 -5.97 4.78
CA SER A 98 8.78 -4.76 3.97
C SER A 98 8.59 -5.09 2.48
N PRO A 99 7.34 -5.29 2.04
CA PRO A 99 7.09 -5.76 0.69
C PRO A 99 7.41 -4.68 -0.34
N LYS A 100 8.22 -5.06 -1.35
CA LYS A 100 8.51 -4.19 -2.50
C LYS A 100 7.35 -4.25 -3.49
N ILE A 101 6.38 -3.36 -3.32
CA ILE A 101 5.15 -3.35 -4.14
C ILE A 101 5.03 -2.11 -5.04
N GLU A 102 5.83 -1.07 -4.78
CA GLU A 102 5.91 0.12 -5.62
C GLU A 102 6.85 -0.11 -6.82
N ASN A 103 6.54 0.56 -7.93
CA ASN A 103 7.40 0.60 -9.12
C ASN A 103 7.83 -0.79 -9.63
N VAL A 104 6.93 -1.78 -9.50
CA VAL A 104 7.20 -3.15 -9.94
C VAL A 104 6.73 -3.34 -11.38
N HIS A 105 7.68 -3.33 -12.32
CA HIS A 105 7.38 -3.65 -13.72
C HIS A 105 7.36 -5.16 -13.97
N VAL A 106 6.47 -5.62 -14.85
CA VAL A 106 6.25 -7.04 -15.18
C VAL A 106 7.50 -7.75 -15.69
N ILE A 107 8.37 -7.04 -16.42
CA ILE A 107 9.65 -7.57 -16.94
C ILE A 107 10.55 -8.16 -15.85
N TYR A 108 10.45 -7.63 -14.63
CA TYR A 108 11.20 -8.17 -13.50
C TYR A 108 10.43 -9.34 -12.88
N LYS A 109 9.17 -9.10 -12.46
CA LYS A 109 8.35 -10.02 -11.64
C LYS A 109 7.94 -11.28 -12.38
N GLU A 110 7.49 -11.13 -13.62
CA GLU A 110 6.95 -12.19 -14.47
C GLU A 110 7.71 -12.22 -15.81
N SER A 111 9.03 -12.38 -15.74
CA SER A 111 9.96 -12.24 -16.89
C SER A 111 9.59 -13.14 -18.08
N ALA A 112 9.17 -14.39 -17.83
CA ALA A 112 8.76 -15.30 -18.91
C ALA A 112 7.52 -14.80 -19.67
N ILE A 113 6.55 -14.19 -18.97
CA ILE A 113 5.37 -13.59 -19.60
C ILE A 113 5.78 -12.32 -20.33
N ALA A 114 6.61 -11.47 -19.73
CA ALA A 114 7.07 -10.24 -20.36
C ALA A 114 7.86 -10.50 -21.66
N GLU A 115 8.78 -11.48 -21.65
CA GLU A 115 9.53 -11.89 -22.83
C GLU A 115 8.61 -12.40 -23.94
N ASP A 116 7.61 -13.23 -23.59
CA ASP A 116 6.62 -13.70 -24.56
C ASP A 116 5.76 -12.54 -25.10
N LEU A 117 5.29 -11.61 -24.25
CA LEU A 117 4.55 -10.43 -24.69
C LEU A 117 5.36 -9.58 -25.70
N ILE A 118 6.66 -9.38 -25.45
CA ILE A 118 7.57 -8.66 -26.37
C ILE A 118 7.72 -9.44 -27.67
N ASN A 119 8.01 -10.74 -27.62
CA ASN A 119 8.21 -11.59 -28.80
C ASN A 119 6.95 -11.70 -29.67
N GLN A 120 5.77 -11.52 -29.09
CA GLN A 120 4.49 -11.55 -29.79
C GLN A 120 3.99 -10.15 -30.21
N ASN A 121 4.81 -9.10 -30.05
CA ASN A 121 4.45 -7.71 -30.33
C ASN A 121 3.21 -7.21 -29.56
N MET A 122 2.95 -7.80 -28.39
CA MET A 122 1.90 -7.36 -27.44
C MET A 122 2.44 -6.40 -26.38
N MET A 123 3.75 -6.19 -26.37
CA MET A 123 4.43 -5.23 -25.52
C MET A 123 5.56 -4.57 -26.31
N ASN A 124 5.57 -3.24 -26.34
CA ASN A 124 6.49 -2.47 -27.17
C ASN A 124 7.46 -1.69 -26.30
N LYS A 125 8.73 -1.61 -26.74
CA LYS A 125 9.73 -0.73 -26.14
C LYS A 125 9.32 0.72 -26.43
N ALA A 126 9.33 1.56 -25.41
CA ALA A 126 9.04 2.98 -25.47
C ALA A 126 10.14 3.76 -24.77
N SER A 127 10.53 4.92 -25.30
CA SER A 127 11.40 5.84 -24.60
C SER A 127 10.65 7.10 -24.17
N CYS A 128 11.15 7.73 -23.11
CA CYS A 128 10.68 9.02 -22.65
C CYS A 128 11.87 9.85 -22.16
N ILE A 129 11.72 11.17 -22.17
CA ILE A 129 12.74 12.09 -21.67
C ILE A 129 12.32 12.62 -20.30
N ASP A 130 13.23 12.48 -19.34
CA ASP A 130 13.20 13.18 -18.07
C ASP A 130 14.02 14.47 -18.21
N PHE A 131 13.31 15.59 -18.29
CA PHE A 131 13.89 16.91 -18.48
C PHE A 131 14.64 17.42 -17.24
N GLU A 132 14.31 16.91 -16.05
CA GLU A 132 14.95 17.33 -14.80
C GLU A 132 16.32 16.68 -14.67
N THR A 133 16.42 15.39 -15.00
CA THR A 133 17.69 14.65 -14.92
C THR A 133 18.46 14.57 -16.23
N ILE A 134 17.91 15.09 -17.32
CA ILE A 134 18.50 15.05 -18.67
C ILE A 134 18.81 13.59 -19.07
N LYS A 135 17.85 12.69 -18.80
CA LYS A 135 17.96 11.26 -19.09
C LYS A 135 16.87 10.84 -20.06
N GLU A 136 17.24 10.02 -21.05
CA GLU A 136 16.27 9.28 -21.85
C GLU A 136 16.07 7.90 -21.21
N GLN A 137 14.86 7.61 -20.75
CA GLN A 137 14.50 6.36 -20.08
C GLN A 137 13.82 5.43 -21.07
N PHE A 138 14.19 4.16 -21.06
CA PHE A 138 13.59 3.10 -21.86
C PHE A 138 12.73 2.20 -20.96
N THR A 139 11.47 2.04 -21.37
CA THR A 139 10.49 1.18 -20.71
C THR A 139 9.78 0.29 -21.73
N TYR A 140 8.92 -0.60 -21.24
CA TYR A 140 8.01 -1.38 -22.07
C TYR A 140 6.56 -1.03 -21.75
N ARG A 141 5.69 -1.08 -22.75
CA ARG A 141 4.27 -0.77 -22.61
C ARG A 141 3.41 -1.85 -23.23
N VAL A 142 2.32 -2.20 -22.56
CA VAL A 142 1.37 -3.21 -23.03
C VAL A 142 0.54 -2.61 -24.16
N ALA A 143 0.47 -3.32 -25.29
CA ALA A 143 -0.25 -2.92 -26.49
C ALA A 143 -0.93 -4.15 -27.10
N THR A 144 -2.05 -4.57 -26.50
CA THR A 144 -2.83 -5.73 -26.97
C THR A 144 -4.32 -5.52 -26.75
N ASN A 145 -5.15 -6.19 -27.54
CA ASN A 145 -6.61 -6.28 -27.33
C ASN A 145 -7.00 -7.56 -26.57
N GLY A 146 -6.01 -8.26 -26.02
CA GLY A 146 -6.15 -9.54 -25.35
C GLY A 146 -5.66 -10.70 -26.21
N ASN A 147 -5.22 -11.77 -25.55
CA ASN A 147 -4.74 -12.97 -26.19
C ASN A 147 -4.79 -14.16 -25.21
N ASP A 148 -5.26 -15.31 -25.68
CA ASP A 148 -5.19 -16.56 -24.95
C ASP A 148 -3.98 -17.38 -25.38
N ARG A 149 -2.98 -17.42 -24.50
CA ARG A 149 -1.74 -18.18 -24.67
C ARG A 149 -1.62 -19.31 -23.66
N MET A 150 -2.74 -19.80 -23.14
CA MET A 150 -2.77 -20.91 -22.18
C MET A 150 -2.19 -22.19 -22.78
N ASN A 151 -2.29 -22.36 -24.11
CA ASN A 151 -1.72 -23.50 -24.82
C ASN A 151 -0.23 -23.32 -25.20
N SER A 152 0.32 -22.11 -25.09
CA SER A 152 1.73 -21.82 -25.38
C SER A 152 2.68 -22.34 -24.29
N ASN A 153 3.98 -22.12 -24.45
CA ASN A 153 4.97 -22.38 -23.39
C ASN A 153 4.86 -21.39 -22.21
N ALA A 154 4.30 -20.21 -22.44
CA ALA A 154 4.17 -19.16 -21.43
C ALA A 154 2.94 -19.33 -20.52
N LYS A 155 1.95 -20.14 -20.92
CA LYS A 155 0.82 -20.58 -20.09
C LYS A 155 0.03 -19.45 -19.40
N TYR A 156 -0.32 -18.40 -20.16
CA TYR A 156 -1.11 -17.28 -19.64
C TYR A 156 -2.20 -16.84 -20.62
N LYS A 157 -3.19 -16.13 -20.10
CA LYS A 157 -4.15 -15.32 -20.85
C LYS A 157 -4.04 -13.88 -20.38
N ILE A 158 -4.12 -12.94 -21.31
CA ILE A 158 -4.17 -11.49 -21.01
C ILE A 158 -5.43 -10.92 -21.65
N ASP A 159 -6.21 -10.15 -20.90
CA ASP A 159 -7.41 -9.48 -21.41
C ASP A 159 -7.43 -8.01 -20.95
N PRO A 160 -7.78 -7.05 -21.82
CA PRO A 160 -8.00 -5.66 -21.41
C PRO A 160 -9.27 -5.55 -20.57
N VAL A 161 -9.24 -4.73 -19.52
CA VAL A 161 -10.47 -4.32 -18.84
C VAL A 161 -11.09 -3.17 -19.62
N PRO A 162 -12.35 -3.30 -20.09
CA PRO A 162 -12.97 -2.30 -20.96
C PRO A 162 -12.94 -0.88 -20.38
N ASN A 163 -12.72 0.12 -21.24
CA ASN A 163 -12.66 1.54 -20.89
C ASN A 163 -11.65 1.91 -19.79
N SER A 164 -10.59 1.10 -19.62
CA SER A 164 -9.56 1.36 -18.61
C SER A 164 -8.15 1.24 -19.17
N ASN A 165 -7.17 1.61 -18.36
CA ASN A 165 -5.75 1.45 -18.66
C ASN A 165 -5.15 0.12 -18.17
N ILE A 166 -5.95 -0.83 -17.70
CA ILE A 166 -5.45 -2.06 -17.08
C ILE A 166 -5.80 -3.33 -17.86
N PHE A 167 -4.99 -4.36 -17.62
CA PHE A 167 -5.08 -5.68 -18.21
C PHE A 167 -5.07 -6.71 -17.07
N ILE A 168 -6.02 -7.66 -17.11
CA ILE A 168 -5.98 -8.83 -16.25
C ILE A 168 -5.11 -9.90 -16.92
N VAL A 169 -4.21 -10.50 -16.14
CA VAL A 169 -3.40 -11.64 -16.59
C VAL A 169 -3.72 -12.84 -15.71
N ILE A 170 -4.11 -13.93 -16.34
CA ILE A 170 -4.40 -15.21 -15.71
C ILE A 170 -3.32 -16.20 -16.16
N ARG A 171 -2.44 -16.60 -15.24
CA ARG A 171 -1.32 -17.51 -15.51
C ARG A 171 -1.61 -18.85 -14.87
N GLN A 172 -1.40 -19.94 -15.61
CA GLN A 172 -1.39 -21.27 -14.99
C GLN A 172 -0.14 -21.44 -14.13
N ARG A 173 -0.30 -21.92 -12.91
CA ARG A 173 0.82 -22.32 -12.06
C ARG A 173 1.50 -23.53 -12.68
N VAL A 174 2.67 -23.28 -13.25
CA VAL A 174 3.59 -24.31 -13.69
C VAL A 174 4.91 -24.05 -12.98
N TYR A 175 5.47 -25.09 -12.38
CA TYR A 175 6.80 -25.06 -11.78
C TYR A 175 7.84 -25.00 -12.90
N THR A 176 8.04 -23.82 -13.47
CA THR A 176 9.11 -23.57 -14.42
C THR A 176 10.20 -22.75 -13.74
N THR A 177 11.44 -23.23 -13.82
CA THR A 177 12.62 -22.44 -13.48
C THR A 177 12.89 -21.50 -14.65
N SER A 178 12.17 -20.38 -14.71
CA SER A 178 12.52 -19.31 -15.66
C SER A 178 13.79 -18.63 -15.17
N THR A 179 14.83 -18.63 -16.01
CA THR A 179 16.03 -17.83 -15.79
C THR A 179 15.65 -16.37 -15.96
N ARG A 180 15.72 -15.59 -14.87
CA ARG A 180 15.39 -14.17 -14.89
C ARG A 180 16.46 -13.39 -15.65
N CYS A 181 16.10 -12.86 -16.81
CA CYS A 181 16.94 -11.97 -17.63
C CYS A 181 17.22 -10.63 -16.90
N CYS A 182 16.23 -10.12 -16.15
CA CYS A 182 16.34 -8.92 -15.32
C CYS A 182 16.24 -9.26 -13.83
N SER A 183 17.23 -8.86 -13.02
CA SER A 183 17.43 -9.40 -11.67
C SER A 183 16.95 -8.51 -10.52
N ILE A 184 16.63 -7.24 -10.77
CA ILE A 184 16.34 -6.26 -9.71
C ILE A 184 14.93 -5.67 -9.87
N TYR A 185 14.15 -5.67 -8.80
CA TYR A 185 12.72 -5.30 -8.77
C TYR A 185 12.51 -4.03 -7.96
N GLY A 186 11.44 -3.29 -8.27
CA GLY A 186 11.04 -2.09 -7.53
C GLY A 186 12.04 -0.94 -7.68
N ILE A 187 12.67 -0.85 -8.85
CA ILE A 187 13.64 0.20 -9.18
C ILE A 187 13.15 0.94 -10.41
N SER A 188 13.21 2.26 -10.33
CA SER A 188 12.86 3.15 -11.43
C SER A 188 13.86 3.02 -12.59
N PRO A 189 13.41 3.14 -13.86
CA PRO A 189 14.28 3.13 -15.03
C PRO A 189 15.43 4.16 -14.98
N ASP A 190 15.24 5.27 -14.25
CA ASP A 190 16.22 6.35 -14.08
C ASP A 190 17.46 5.99 -13.26
N SER A 191 17.44 4.83 -12.60
CA SER A 191 18.44 4.41 -11.63
C SER A 191 19.51 3.51 -12.25
N TYR A 192 19.28 2.95 -13.44
CA TYR A 192 20.21 2.01 -14.08
C TYR A 192 20.57 2.44 -15.51
N LYS A 193 21.87 2.64 -15.78
CA LYS A 193 22.35 3.02 -17.12
C LYS A 193 22.28 1.82 -18.06
N CYS A 194 21.80 2.03 -19.28
CA CYS A 194 21.73 0.96 -20.29
C CYS A 194 23.11 0.37 -20.54
N SER A 195 23.18 -0.95 -20.66
CA SER A 195 24.42 -1.71 -20.87
C SER A 195 24.30 -2.53 -22.14
N SER A 196 25.44 -2.91 -22.75
CA SER A 196 25.49 -3.77 -23.94
C SER A 196 25.15 -5.24 -23.66
N ARG A 197 24.35 -5.53 -22.63
CA ARG A 197 23.90 -6.88 -22.30
C ARG A 197 22.91 -7.35 -23.37
N SER A 198 22.79 -8.67 -23.53
CA SER A 198 21.78 -9.28 -24.41
C SER A 198 20.34 -9.08 -23.92
N CYS A 199 20.16 -8.65 -22.68
CA CYS A 199 18.88 -8.47 -22.01
C CYS A 199 18.47 -6.99 -22.02
N ASP A 200 17.39 -6.66 -22.72
CA ASP A 200 16.79 -5.32 -22.71
C ASP A 200 15.90 -5.10 -21.47
N CYS A 201 16.52 -4.79 -20.32
CA CYS A 201 15.80 -4.38 -19.11
C CYS A 201 15.46 -2.88 -19.14
N LEU A 202 14.62 -2.40 -18.20
CA LEU A 202 14.42 -0.95 -18.05
C LEU A 202 15.74 -0.28 -17.66
N CYS A 203 16.05 0.83 -18.32
CA CYS A 203 17.30 1.54 -18.15
C CYS A 203 17.21 2.96 -18.71
N TYR A 204 18.25 3.76 -18.50
CA TYR A 204 18.39 5.07 -19.11
C TYR A 204 19.69 5.24 -19.91
N THR A 205 19.67 6.17 -20.86
CA THR A 205 20.85 6.78 -21.47
C THR A 205 20.87 8.27 -21.17
N ASP A 206 22.02 8.91 -21.38
CA ASP A 206 22.10 10.37 -21.33
C ASP A 206 21.28 10.93 -22.51
N ALA A 207 20.37 11.86 -22.24
CA ALA A 207 19.58 12.47 -23.31
C ALA A 207 20.48 13.39 -24.16
N ASP A 208 20.17 13.50 -25.46
CA ASP A 208 20.88 14.40 -26.36
C ASP A 208 20.50 15.87 -26.09
N PHE A 209 21.26 16.48 -25.19
CA PHE A 209 21.05 17.84 -24.69
C PHE A 209 22.26 18.73 -24.94
N HIS A 210 22.03 19.86 -25.61
CA HIS A 210 23.04 20.84 -25.93
C HIS A 210 23.13 21.91 -24.83
N TYR A 211 23.99 21.67 -23.83
CA TYR A 211 24.17 22.54 -22.66
C TYR A 211 24.38 24.03 -22.98
N CYS A 212 25.15 24.36 -24.02
CA CYS A 212 25.41 25.77 -24.38
C CYS A 212 24.18 26.49 -24.94
N ASN A 213 23.26 25.74 -25.57
CA ASN A 213 22.05 26.32 -26.18
C ASN A 213 20.82 26.13 -25.28
N ASN A 214 20.99 25.44 -24.14
CA ASN A 214 19.93 25.02 -23.25
C ASN A 214 18.76 24.36 -23.99
N ALA A 215 19.08 23.49 -24.95
CA ALA A 215 18.12 22.91 -25.89
C ALA A 215 18.43 21.43 -26.17
N TYR A 216 17.39 20.63 -26.40
CA TYR A 216 17.54 19.24 -26.83
C TYR A 216 17.68 19.16 -28.35
N THR A 217 18.61 18.33 -28.81
CA THR A 217 19.06 18.32 -30.21
C THR A 217 18.06 17.61 -31.14
N LEU A 218 17.20 16.74 -30.61
CA LEU A 218 16.30 15.85 -31.37
C LEU A 218 14.87 15.78 -30.81
N LEU A 219 14.36 16.86 -30.21
CA LEU A 219 12.92 16.95 -29.96
C LEU A 219 12.24 17.25 -31.29
N GLY A 220 11.94 16.23 -32.09
CA GLY A 220 10.68 16.31 -32.83
C GLY A 220 9.55 16.46 -31.82
N ASP A 221 8.44 17.08 -32.21
CA ASP A 221 7.23 17.26 -31.37
C ASP A 221 6.62 15.94 -30.82
N ALA A 222 7.25 14.79 -31.10
CA ALA A 222 6.89 13.44 -30.70
C ALA A 222 7.61 12.93 -29.43
N ALA A 223 8.60 13.64 -28.89
CA ALA A 223 9.33 13.15 -27.71
C ALA A 223 8.44 13.15 -26.46
N GLN A 224 8.18 11.97 -25.92
CA GLN A 224 7.27 11.80 -24.80
C GLN A 224 7.98 12.15 -23.47
N THR A 225 7.35 13.00 -22.66
CA THR A 225 7.82 13.26 -21.29
C THR A 225 7.63 12.01 -20.42
N CYS A 226 8.62 11.69 -19.58
CA CYS A 226 8.47 10.62 -18.60
C CYS A 226 7.34 10.92 -17.60
N SER A 227 6.77 9.86 -17.02
CA SER A 227 5.84 10.03 -15.90
C SER A 227 6.53 10.86 -14.81
N PRO A 228 5.82 11.83 -14.20
CA PRO A 228 6.40 12.57 -13.08
C PRO A 228 6.83 11.59 -12.01
N ARG A 229 7.96 11.87 -11.36
CA ARG A 229 8.29 11.20 -10.11
C ARG A 229 7.17 11.41 -9.11
N ASP A 230 6.94 10.42 -8.25
CA ASP A 230 6.10 10.64 -7.09
C ASP A 230 6.66 11.84 -6.34
N PRO A 231 5.82 12.84 -6.03
CA PRO A 231 6.30 14.04 -5.38
C PRO A 231 6.95 13.59 -4.07
N GLU A 232 8.23 13.94 -3.91
CA GLU A 232 8.93 13.81 -2.64
C GLU A 232 8.32 14.88 -1.73
N LEU A 233 7.14 14.57 -1.19
CA LEU A 233 6.49 15.40 -0.20
C LEU A 233 7.34 15.28 1.05
N GLN A 234 8.31 16.18 1.13
CA GLN A 234 9.09 16.40 2.34
C GLN A 234 8.06 16.70 3.44
N THR A 235 7.85 15.74 4.32
CA THR A 235 7.18 15.93 5.60
C THR A 235 8.05 16.75 6.56
N GLU A 236 8.97 17.56 6.03
CA GLU A 236 9.64 18.60 6.75
C GLU A 236 8.59 19.64 7.14
N ASN A 237 8.21 19.60 8.42
CA ASN A 237 7.30 20.52 9.14
C ASN A 237 5.86 20.07 9.40
N LEU A 238 5.58 18.78 9.59
CA LEU A 238 4.35 18.38 10.30
C LEU A 238 4.53 18.47 11.83
N ASN A 239 4.61 19.69 12.36
CA ASN A 239 4.20 19.97 13.76
C ASN A 239 2.70 19.65 13.98
N ASP A 240 2.01 19.15 12.97
CA ASP A 240 0.61 18.73 13.01
C ASP A 240 0.42 17.39 13.73
N ALA A 241 1.48 16.60 13.97
CA ALA A 241 1.39 15.38 14.77
C ALA A 241 0.78 15.65 16.16
N GLU A 242 1.13 16.77 16.79
CA GLU A 242 0.52 17.21 18.06
C GLU A 242 -0.94 17.62 17.89
N LYS A 243 -1.29 18.25 16.76
CA LYS A 243 -2.66 18.70 16.47
C LYS A 243 -3.62 17.52 16.24
N ILE A 244 -3.11 16.42 15.68
CA ILE A 244 -3.91 15.22 15.38
C ILE A 244 -3.87 14.18 16.50
N LYS A 245 -3.00 14.35 17.52
CA LYS A 245 -2.84 13.39 18.63
C LYS A 245 -4.13 13.08 19.38
N ASN A 246 -4.98 14.09 19.54
CA ASN A 246 -6.25 13.97 20.28
C ASN A 246 -7.46 13.76 19.35
N LEU A 247 -7.24 13.61 18.04
CA LEU A 247 -8.34 13.31 17.13
C LEU A 247 -8.73 11.84 17.28
N GLN A 248 -10.00 11.63 17.58
CA GLN A 248 -10.60 10.30 17.54
C GLN A 248 -10.64 9.78 16.09
N PHE A 249 -10.60 8.46 15.93
CA PHE A 249 -10.85 7.82 14.65
C PHE A 249 -12.21 8.30 14.09
N CYS A 250 -12.23 8.63 12.80
CA CYS A 250 -13.47 9.08 12.13
C CYS A 250 -14.56 8.00 12.15
N PHE A 251 -14.15 6.73 12.19
CA PHE A 251 -15.02 5.58 12.38
C PHE A 251 -14.25 4.45 13.07
N ASP A 252 -14.96 3.59 13.80
CA ASP A 252 -14.40 2.35 14.34
C ASP A 252 -14.60 1.23 13.30
N PRO A 253 -13.52 0.67 12.73
CA PRO A 253 -13.62 -0.38 11.71
C PRO A 253 -14.07 -1.73 12.28
N LYS A 254 -14.09 -1.88 13.61
CA LYS A 254 -14.47 -3.11 14.34
C LYS A 254 -13.72 -4.35 13.84
N CYS A 255 -12.42 -4.21 13.56
CA CYS A 255 -11.61 -5.28 12.95
C CYS A 255 -11.69 -6.58 13.76
N SER A 256 -11.60 -6.52 15.09
CA SER A 256 -11.64 -7.69 15.98
C SER A 256 -12.92 -8.53 15.89
N THR A 257 -14.03 -7.95 15.42
CA THR A 257 -15.30 -8.67 15.24
C THR A 257 -15.36 -9.46 13.94
N ARG A 258 -14.39 -9.27 13.04
CA ARG A 258 -14.33 -9.88 11.71
C ARG A 258 -13.53 -11.16 11.79
N THR A 259 -14.22 -12.29 11.68
CA THR A 259 -13.62 -13.61 11.82
C THR A 259 -13.12 -14.19 10.50
N GLN A 260 -13.58 -13.65 9.36
CA GLN A 260 -13.20 -14.11 8.03
C GLN A 260 -12.22 -13.14 7.37
N LYS A 261 -11.25 -13.69 6.63
CA LYS A 261 -10.26 -12.92 5.86
C LYS A 261 -10.92 -11.99 4.85
N SER A 262 -11.93 -12.49 4.13
CA SER A 262 -12.73 -11.72 3.17
C SER A 262 -13.40 -10.49 3.79
N ASP A 263 -13.86 -10.62 5.03
CA ASP A 263 -14.59 -9.55 5.71
C ASP A 263 -13.61 -8.52 6.29
N CYS A 264 -12.42 -8.96 6.68
CA CYS A 264 -11.32 -8.12 7.14
C CYS A 264 -10.76 -7.25 6.01
N PHE A 265 -10.53 -7.86 4.84
CA PHE A 265 -10.06 -7.17 3.63
C PHE A 265 -11.08 -6.17 3.08
N GLY A 266 -12.35 -6.36 3.41
CA GLY A 266 -13.46 -5.47 3.03
C GLY A 266 -13.48 -4.09 3.70
N VAL A 267 -12.62 -3.81 4.69
CA VAL A 267 -12.69 -2.59 5.50
C VAL A 267 -11.35 -1.89 5.61
N ALA A 268 -11.36 -0.58 5.34
CA ALA A 268 -10.19 0.28 5.49
C ALA A 268 -9.71 0.34 6.95
N GLY A 269 -8.39 0.31 7.15
CA GLY A 269 -7.77 0.32 8.48
C GLY A 269 -7.68 -1.05 9.16
N CYS A 270 -8.25 -2.11 8.58
CA CYS A 270 -8.06 -3.48 9.05
C CYS A 270 -6.96 -4.22 8.28
N SER A 271 -6.33 -5.17 8.96
CA SER A 271 -5.32 -6.06 8.42
C SER A 271 -5.50 -7.48 8.95
N TRP A 272 -5.22 -8.47 8.10
CA TRP A 272 -5.37 -9.88 8.44
C TRP A 272 -4.04 -10.44 8.95
N CYS A 273 -3.97 -10.73 10.24
CA CYS A 273 -2.77 -11.22 10.92
C CYS A 273 -2.52 -12.69 10.63
N VAL A 274 -1.33 -12.95 10.09
CA VAL A 274 -0.83 -14.30 9.80
C VAL A 274 0.46 -14.60 10.56
N ARG A 275 1.19 -13.58 11.02
CA ARG A 275 2.48 -13.74 11.70
C ARG A 275 2.58 -12.98 13.01
N ASP A 276 3.35 -13.54 13.93
CA ASP A 276 3.73 -12.90 15.18
C ASP A 276 4.87 -11.88 15.00
N SER A 277 5.28 -11.25 16.11
CA SER A 277 6.37 -10.26 16.14
C SER A 277 7.74 -10.83 15.77
N ASN A 278 7.90 -12.15 15.79
CA ASN A 278 9.12 -12.85 15.41
C ASN A 278 9.06 -13.40 13.97
N ASP A 279 8.08 -12.96 13.17
CA ASP A 279 7.85 -13.41 11.78
C ASP A 279 7.46 -14.89 11.68
N LYS A 280 6.96 -15.48 12.76
CA LYS A 280 6.49 -16.86 12.78
C LYS A 280 4.99 -16.92 12.51
N GLU A 281 4.57 -17.91 11.73
CA GLU A 281 3.15 -18.15 11.44
C GLU A 281 2.34 -18.36 12.73
N LEU A 282 1.22 -17.65 12.83
CA LEU A 282 0.29 -17.73 13.95
C LEU A 282 -0.53 -19.01 13.87
N GLN A 283 -0.80 -19.64 15.02
CA GLN A 283 -1.70 -20.81 15.05
C GLN A 283 -3.14 -20.44 14.70
N GLN A 284 -3.54 -19.21 15.00
CA GLN A 284 -4.86 -18.69 14.65
C GLN A 284 -4.70 -17.32 14.00
N HIS A 285 -5.12 -17.23 12.74
CA HIS A 285 -5.21 -15.97 12.02
C HIS A 285 -6.41 -15.15 12.51
N TYR A 286 -6.28 -13.83 12.55
CA TYR A 286 -7.33 -12.93 13.04
C TYR A 286 -7.25 -11.56 12.36
N CYS A 287 -8.35 -10.82 12.42
CA CYS A 287 -8.41 -9.45 11.91
C CYS A 287 -8.09 -8.45 13.02
N ALA A 288 -7.20 -7.51 12.74
CA ALA A 288 -6.79 -6.46 13.66
C ALA A 288 -6.68 -5.11 12.96
N LEU A 289 -6.45 -4.05 13.74
CA LEU A 289 -6.09 -2.76 13.18
C LEU A 289 -4.74 -2.87 12.45
N GLN A 290 -4.61 -2.13 11.36
CA GLN A 290 -3.38 -2.05 10.58
C GLN A 290 -2.19 -1.57 11.42
N SER A 291 -2.41 -0.67 12.38
CA SER A 291 -1.38 -0.21 13.32
C SER A 291 -0.86 -1.30 14.26
N VAL A 292 -1.64 -2.35 14.51
CA VAL A 292 -1.23 -3.50 15.33
C VAL A 292 -0.54 -4.55 14.48
N CYS A 293 -0.99 -4.70 13.23
CA CYS A 293 -0.70 -5.85 12.39
C CYS A 293 -0.41 -5.46 10.95
N TYR A 294 0.55 -4.57 10.77
CA TYR A 294 0.88 -4.01 9.47
C TYR A 294 1.38 -5.11 8.52
N PHE A 295 0.81 -5.18 7.32
CA PHE A 295 1.02 -6.27 6.33
C PHE A 295 0.87 -7.70 6.85
N GLY A 296 0.02 -7.90 7.86
CA GLY A 296 -0.29 -9.23 8.38
C GLY A 296 0.75 -9.77 9.36
N GLN A 297 1.69 -8.94 9.82
CA GLN A 297 2.61 -9.26 10.90
C GLN A 297 2.38 -8.33 12.10
N VAL A 298 2.24 -8.94 13.28
CA VAL A 298 2.08 -8.20 14.55
C VAL A 298 3.34 -7.39 14.86
N GLY A 299 3.18 -6.10 15.17
CA GLY A 299 4.29 -5.24 15.59
C GLY A 299 5.33 -4.94 14.52
N SER A 300 5.03 -5.21 13.24
CA SER A 300 5.91 -4.83 12.14
C SER A 300 6.00 -3.31 12.03
N LYS A 301 7.16 -2.82 11.55
CA LYS A 301 7.39 -1.37 11.44
C LYS A 301 6.48 -0.77 10.38
N ASP A 302 5.51 0.00 10.84
CA ASP A 302 4.73 0.86 9.98
C ASP A 302 5.65 1.95 9.35
N PRO A 303 5.66 2.11 8.01
CA PRO A 303 6.47 3.12 7.33
C PRO A 303 6.14 4.55 7.74
N TYR A 304 4.98 4.81 8.34
CA TYR A 304 4.57 6.15 8.73
C TYR A 304 5.28 6.69 9.98
N LYS A 305 5.98 5.86 10.76
CA LYS A 305 6.67 6.20 12.05
C LYS A 305 5.82 6.98 13.09
N ASN A 306 4.58 7.31 12.76
CA ASN A 306 3.65 8.13 13.50
C ASN A 306 2.52 7.22 13.94
N CYS A 307 2.82 6.34 14.88
CA CYS A 307 1.79 5.68 15.64
C CYS A 307 1.15 6.76 16.52
N VAL A 308 0.03 7.33 16.06
CA VAL A 308 -0.71 8.38 16.78
C VAL A 308 -1.78 7.72 17.64
N GLY A 309 -1.61 7.81 18.96
CA GLY A 309 -2.58 7.37 19.97
C GLY A 309 -2.00 6.37 20.99
N ASP A 310 -2.60 6.35 22.18
CA ASP A 310 -2.14 5.56 23.35
C ASP A 310 -2.08 4.03 23.12
N ASN A 311 -2.60 3.52 21.99
CA ASN A 311 -2.57 2.10 21.63
C ASN A 311 -1.23 1.62 21.05
N CYS A 312 -0.23 2.50 20.96
CA CYS A 312 1.10 2.16 20.43
C CYS A 312 2.11 1.85 21.53
N ASN A 313 1.71 2.02 22.79
CA ASN A 313 2.40 1.48 23.94
C ASN A 313 1.72 0.17 24.35
N THR A 314 1.98 -0.91 23.62
CA THR A 314 2.36 -2.10 24.36
C THR A 314 3.85 -1.98 24.61
N GLU A 315 4.22 -1.09 25.54
CA GLU A 315 5.37 -1.42 26.36
C GLU A 315 5.11 -2.83 26.87
N GLU A 316 6.11 -3.70 26.72
CA GLU A 316 6.13 -4.99 27.36
C GLU A 316 6.06 -4.77 28.88
N GLU A 317 4.89 -4.45 29.42
CA GLU A 317 4.59 -4.81 30.78
C GLU A 317 4.55 -6.33 30.77
N GLY A 318 5.68 -6.92 31.15
CA GLY A 318 5.82 -8.32 31.49
C GLY A 318 4.81 -8.67 32.59
N GLY A 319 3.57 -8.89 32.16
CA GLY A 319 2.52 -9.44 32.99
C GLY A 319 2.96 -10.83 33.39
N ILE A 320 3.28 -10.97 34.67
CA ILE A 320 3.56 -12.25 35.33
C ILE A 320 2.41 -13.19 34.96
N GLY A 321 2.69 -14.17 34.09
CA GLY A 321 1.67 -15.08 33.57
C GLY A 321 0.85 -15.68 34.71
N GLY A 322 -0.46 -15.86 34.51
CA GLY A 322 -1.39 -16.29 35.56
C GLY A 322 -0.95 -17.55 36.33
N GLY A 323 -0.09 -18.40 35.75
CA GLY A 323 0.55 -19.54 36.43
C GLY A 323 1.56 -19.15 37.52
N ALA A 324 2.30 -18.04 37.37
CA ALA A 324 3.24 -17.55 38.37
C ALA A 324 2.53 -16.83 39.53
N ILE A 325 1.42 -16.14 39.26
CA ILE A 325 0.55 -15.56 40.30
C ILE A 325 -0.12 -16.69 41.12
N ALA A 326 -0.61 -17.74 40.45
CA ALA A 326 -1.16 -18.91 41.12
C ALA A 326 -0.10 -19.64 41.97
N GLY A 327 1.14 -19.76 41.48
CA GLY A 327 2.25 -20.38 42.21
C GLY A 327 2.66 -19.60 43.47
N ILE A 328 2.71 -18.27 43.40
CA ILE A 328 3.05 -17.41 44.56
C ILE A 328 1.93 -17.48 45.62
N VAL A 329 0.66 -17.43 45.20
CA VAL A 329 -0.48 -17.51 46.14
C VAL A 329 -0.55 -18.88 46.81
N ILE A 330 -0.35 -19.98 46.06
CA ILE A 330 -0.35 -21.34 46.62
C ILE A 330 0.87 -21.54 47.55
N GLY A 331 2.04 -21.03 47.18
CA GLY A 331 3.23 -21.07 48.01
C GLY A 331 3.06 -20.33 49.34
N LEU A 332 2.50 -19.12 49.31
CA LEU A 332 2.23 -18.34 50.52
C LEU A 332 1.17 -19.03 51.41
N LEU A 333 0.12 -19.60 50.83
CA LEU A 333 -0.88 -20.37 51.58
C LEU A 333 -0.28 -21.61 52.24
N ALA A 334 0.61 -22.33 51.55
CA ALA A 334 1.30 -23.50 52.12
C ALA A 334 2.18 -23.12 53.32
N VAL A 335 2.91 -22.00 53.24
CA VAL A 335 3.75 -21.51 54.35
C VAL A 335 2.90 -21.13 55.57
N VAL A 336 1.76 -20.47 55.36
CA VAL A 336 0.83 -20.11 56.44
C VAL A 336 0.25 -21.36 57.10
N ILE A 337 -0.13 -22.38 56.31
CA ILE A 337 -0.65 -23.65 56.83
C ILE A 337 0.43 -24.38 57.65
N ILE A 338 1.67 -24.45 57.14
CA ILE A 338 2.78 -25.08 57.86
C ILE A 338 3.07 -24.33 59.17
N ALA A 339 3.10 -23.00 59.15
CA ALA A 339 3.28 -22.19 60.37
C ALA A 339 2.15 -22.42 61.37
N PHE A 340 0.89 -22.52 60.92
CA PHE A 340 -0.24 -22.82 61.79
C PHE A 340 -0.16 -24.23 62.39
N CYS A 341 0.26 -25.23 61.61
CA CYS A 341 0.49 -26.59 62.07
C CYS A 341 1.62 -26.66 63.10
N VAL A 342 2.74 -25.95 62.87
CA VAL A 342 3.85 -25.87 63.81
C VAL A 342 3.43 -25.16 65.11
N ILE A 343 2.67 -24.05 65.02
CA ILE A 343 2.16 -23.36 66.20
C ILE A 343 1.17 -24.25 66.98
N ARG A 344 0.28 -24.98 66.31
CA ARG A 344 -0.58 -25.97 66.99
C ARG A 344 0.22 -27.10 67.60
N HIS A 345 1.27 -27.58 66.95
CA HIS A 345 2.11 -28.66 67.46
C HIS A 345 2.95 -28.20 68.66
N ILE A 346 3.43 -26.96 68.68
CA ILE A 346 4.12 -26.37 69.84
C ILE A 346 3.13 -26.14 70.98
N ARG A 347 1.91 -25.64 70.70
CA ARG A 347 0.86 -25.48 71.72
C ARG A 347 0.37 -26.81 72.28
N ALA A 348 0.29 -27.87 71.46
CA ALA A 348 -0.04 -29.22 71.91
C ALA A 348 1.10 -29.86 72.72
N LYS A 349 2.36 -29.53 72.39
CA LYS A 349 3.55 -30.01 73.13
C LYS A 349 3.81 -29.22 74.43
N SER A 350 3.24 -28.02 74.57
CA SER A 350 3.31 -27.19 75.79
C SER A 350 2.36 -27.64 76.91
N SER A 351 1.57 -28.71 76.72
CA SER A 351 0.73 -29.29 77.78
C SER A 351 1.35 -30.51 78.48
N ASN A 352 2.60 -30.89 78.17
CA ASN A 352 3.28 -31.95 78.89
C ASN A 352 4.72 -31.57 79.29
N SER A 353 4.86 -31.37 80.60
CA SER A 353 6.08 -31.46 81.41
C SER A 353 7.20 -30.44 81.22
N SER A 354 7.20 -29.50 82.16
CA SER A 354 8.33 -29.10 82.99
C SER A 354 9.39 -30.19 83.22
N SER A 355 10.67 -29.87 83.00
CA SER A 355 11.72 -29.81 84.04
C SER A 355 13.14 -29.99 83.47
N ASN A 356 14.01 -29.08 83.92
CA ASN A 356 15.46 -29.19 84.17
C ASN A 356 16.46 -29.55 83.06
N GLY A 357 17.50 -28.71 82.96
CA GLY A 357 18.89 -29.20 82.93
C GLY A 357 19.88 -28.62 81.92
N ARG A 358 20.37 -27.40 82.16
CA ARG A 358 21.80 -26.95 82.13
C ARG A 358 22.79 -27.48 81.06
N SER A 359 23.37 -26.56 80.28
CA SER A 359 24.84 -26.32 80.04
C SER A 359 25.03 -25.54 78.71
N SER A 360 25.29 -24.24 78.76
CA SER A 360 26.61 -23.57 78.65
C SER A 360 27.26 -23.62 77.26
N PHE A 361 27.45 -22.45 76.61
CA PHE A 361 28.77 -21.89 76.29
C PHE A 361 28.63 -20.52 75.57
N SER A 362 29.33 -19.54 76.13
CA SER A 362 29.92 -18.27 75.65
C SER A 362 30.01 -17.96 74.14
N THR A 363 30.23 -16.75 73.62
CA THR A 363 30.35 -15.34 74.10
C THR A 363 30.68 -14.48 72.86
N GLU A 364 30.38 -13.17 72.92
CA GLU A 364 30.94 -12.02 72.17
C GLU A 364 30.75 -11.96 70.64
N THR A 365 30.09 -10.92 70.11
CA THR A 365 30.57 -9.53 69.92
C THR A 365 31.82 -9.47 69.06
N THR A 366 31.76 -8.83 67.89
CA THR A 366 32.57 -7.65 67.55
C THR A 366 32.20 -7.14 66.15
N SER A 367 32.23 -5.82 66.09
CA SER A 367 31.96 -4.89 65.01
C SER A 367 33.03 -4.84 63.91
N THR A 368 32.74 -3.95 62.96
CA THR A 368 33.62 -2.94 62.33
C THR A 368 34.34 -3.23 60.99
N GLN A 369 34.13 -2.22 60.12
CA GLN A 369 35.06 -1.56 59.19
C GLN A 369 35.40 -2.27 57.86
N ARG A 370 35.00 -1.67 56.73
CA ARG A 370 35.72 -0.66 55.90
C ARG A 370 37.05 -1.19 55.38
N THR A 371 37.25 -1.14 54.06
CA THR A 371 38.12 -0.13 53.38
C THR A 371 38.32 -0.46 51.89
N ASN A 372 38.23 0.60 51.06
CA ASN A 372 39.17 1.01 49.98
C ASN A 372 39.34 0.10 48.74
N SER A 373 39.68 0.55 47.52
CA SER A 373 40.10 1.86 46.96
C SER A 373 40.20 1.73 45.41
N HIS A 374 40.46 2.88 44.75
CA HIS A 374 41.08 3.08 43.41
C HIS A 374 40.17 2.95 42.18
N ASP A 375 40.26 3.77 41.12
CA ASP A 375 40.89 5.07 40.83
C ASP A 375 40.29 5.57 39.47
N ASN A 376 40.33 6.88 39.25
CA ASN A 376 39.90 7.66 38.05
C ASN A 376 41.02 7.63 36.94
N PRO A 377 41.02 8.42 35.83
CA PRO A 377 39.99 9.14 35.05
C PRO A 377 40.15 9.11 33.49
N ALA A 378 39.16 9.71 32.79
CA ALA A 378 39.18 10.57 31.58
C ALA A 378 39.97 10.23 30.29
N PHE A 379 39.31 10.39 29.11
CA PHE A 379 39.79 11.25 28.01
C PHE A 379 38.69 11.56 26.96
N ARG A 380 38.63 12.83 26.52
CA ARG A 380 37.83 13.41 25.43
C ARG A 380 38.76 13.66 24.23
N PRO A 381 38.28 13.74 22.98
CA PRO A 381 38.30 15.07 22.34
C PRO A 381 37.12 15.39 21.38
N GLN A 382 36.90 16.70 21.20
CA GLN A 382 36.15 17.41 20.14
C GLN A 382 36.92 17.28 18.79
N ASN A 383 36.50 17.65 17.57
CA ASN A 383 35.58 18.60 16.91
C ASN A 383 35.47 18.07 15.44
N GLN A 384 34.50 18.41 14.60
CA GLN A 384 34.51 19.61 13.75
C GLN A 384 33.21 19.73 12.94
N ASN A 385 32.70 20.96 12.90
CA ASN A 385 31.62 21.44 12.05
C ASN A 385 32.09 21.64 10.60
N PHE A 386 31.22 21.37 9.63
CA PHE A 386 31.24 22.03 8.33
C PHE A 386 29.87 22.61 8.03
N SER A 387 29.85 23.93 7.82
CA SER A 387 28.67 24.74 7.52
C SER A 387 28.73 25.12 6.04
N LEU A 388 27.66 24.84 5.30
CA LEU A 388 27.42 25.38 3.96
C LEU A 388 26.12 26.18 4.00
N ARG A 389 26.23 27.46 3.60
CA ARG A 389 25.11 28.41 3.51
C ARG A 389 24.15 28.03 2.37
N PRO A 390 22.84 28.26 2.51
CA PRO A 390 21.90 28.14 1.41
C PRO A 390 21.91 29.38 0.51
N SER A 391 21.77 29.14 -0.79
CA SER A 391 21.51 30.14 -1.82
C SER A 391 20.03 30.50 -1.89
N VAL A 392 19.79 31.78 -2.09
CA VAL A 392 18.51 32.51 -2.16
C VAL A 392 17.50 31.84 -3.10
N GLN A 393 16.32 31.45 -2.58
CA GLN A 393 15.13 31.16 -3.39
C GLN A 393 14.17 32.34 -3.36
N GLN A 394 13.81 32.81 -4.56
CA GLN A 394 12.77 33.80 -4.81
C GLN A 394 11.40 33.14 -4.59
N GLN A 395 10.64 33.59 -3.60
CA GLN A 395 9.24 33.22 -3.40
C GLN A 395 8.36 33.89 -4.46
N SER A 396 7.69 33.09 -5.29
CA SER A 396 6.46 33.48 -5.95
C SER A 396 5.31 32.64 -5.38
N SER A 397 4.51 33.28 -4.55
CA SER A 397 3.28 32.76 -3.94
C SER A 397 2.16 32.60 -4.98
N ILE A 398 1.60 31.39 -5.11
CA ILE A 398 0.25 31.20 -5.64
C ILE A 398 -0.52 30.36 -4.62
N ASN A 399 -1.44 31.01 -3.92
CA ASN A 399 -2.34 30.42 -2.94
C ASN A 399 -3.55 29.73 -3.61
N ASN A 400 -4.04 28.72 -2.88
CA ASN A 400 -5.39 28.15 -2.84
C ASN A 400 -5.88 27.31 -4.04
N GLN A 401 -5.93 26.00 -3.82
CA GLN A 401 -6.94 25.12 -4.42
C GLN A 401 -7.84 24.59 -3.30
N ASP A 402 -9.11 24.98 -3.33
CA ASP A 402 -10.16 24.38 -2.50
C ASP A 402 -10.43 22.95 -3.00
N GLN A 403 -10.07 21.95 -2.20
CA GLN A 403 -10.50 20.56 -2.43
C GLN A 403 -11.90 20.39 -1.83
N ILE A 404 -12.90 20.15 -2.69
CA ILE A 404 -14.25 19.79 -2.27
C ILE A 404 -14.30 18.25 -2.14
N MET A 405 -14.24 17.77 -0.90
CA MET A 405 -14.42 16.36 -0.54
C MET A 405 -15.90 15.98 -0.59
N PHE A 406 -16.24 14.99 -1.41
CA PHE A 406 -17.56 14.33 -1.37
C PHE A 406 -17.39 12.95 -0.72
N TYR A 407 -18.07 12.74 0.41
CA TYR A 407 -18.13 11.45 1.09
C TYR A 407 -19.20 10.55 0.43
N PRO A 408 -18.90 9.29 0.09
CA PRO A 408 -19.93 8.32 -0.26
C PRO A 408 -20.71 7.94 1.01
N GLN A 409 -22.00 8.24 1.05
CA GLN A 409 -22.89 7.68 2.06
C GLN A 409 -23.16 6.21 1.73
N ASN A 410 -22.83 5.35 2.69
CA ASN A 410 -23.26 3.96 2.71
C ASN A 410 -24.78 3.94 3.00
N GLN A 411 -25.61 3.81 1.97
CA GLN A 411 -27.03 3.48 2.14
C GLN A 411 -27.30 2.10 1.52
N SER A 412 -27.32 1.09 2.38
CA SER A 412 -28.14 -0.10 2.17
C SER A 412 -29.61 0.31 2.30
N ALA A 413 -30.21 0.74 1.20
CA ALA A 413 -31.65 0.87 1.06
C ALA A 413 -32.04 0.41 -0.34
N GLU A 414 -32.90 -0.61 -0.42
CA GLU A 414 -33.63 -0.99 -1.62
C GLU A 414 -34.34 0.24 -2.19
N TYR A 415 -33.78 0.83 -3.25
CA TYR A 415 -34.45 1.89 -3.99
C TYR A 415 -35.44 1.25 -4.96
N THR A 416 -36.71 1.23 -4.56
CA THR A 416 -37.81 1.00 -5.50
C THR A 416 -37.99 2.25 -6.35
N VAL A 417 -37.84 2.12 -7.67
CA VAL A 417 -38.06 3.21 -8.64
C VAL A 417 -39.54 3.62 -8.60
N PRO A 418 -39.89 4.89 -8.32
CA PRO A 418 -41.25 5.37 -8.52
C PRO A 418 -41.54 5.43 -10.02
N THR A 419 -42.56 4.70 -10.46
CA THR A 419 -43.13 4.84 -11.81
C THR A 419 -43.66 6.27 -11.97
N ALA A 420 -43.12 6.99 -12.95
CA ALA A 420 -43.61 8.31 -13.34
C ALA A 420 -45.04 8.22 -13.92
N PRO A 421 -45.90 9.24 -13.72
CA PRO A 421 -47.20 9.30 -14.36
C PRO A 421 -47.02 9.48 -15.88
N THR A 422 -47.81 8.72 -16.64
CA THR A 422 -47.89 8.80 -18.10
C THR A 422 -48.50 10.14 -18.52
N GLU A 423 -47.69 11.08 -19.01
CA GLU A 423 -48.20 12.24 -19.75
C GLU A 423 -48.31 11.89 -21.24
N GLN A 424 -49.53 12.05 -21.78
CA GLN A 424 -49.86 11.86 -23.19
C GLN A 424 -49.20 12.94 -24.07
N PRO A 425 -48.79 12.61 -25.31
CA PRO A 425 -48.33 13.61 -26.26
C PRO A 425 -49.50 14.44 -26.81
N PRO A 426 -49.31 15.76 -27.06
CA PRO A 426 -50.34 16.55 -27.74
C PRO A 426 -50.44 16.17 -29.23
N SER A 427 -51.69 15.99 -29.65
CA SER A 427 -52.13 15.74 -31.01
C SER A 427 -51.91 16.94 -31.92
N TYR A 428 -51.14 16.77 -32.99
CA TYR A 428 -51.12 17.72 -34.11
C TYR A 428 -52.17 17.30 -35.15
N HIS A 429 -53.23 18.11 -35.26
CA HIS A 429 -54.20 18.05 -36.34
C HIS A 429 -53.61 18.63 -37.63
N SER A 430 -53.72 17.86 -38.70
CA SER A 430 -53.52 18.27 -40.08
C SER A 430 -54.70 19.12 -40.57
N VAL A 431 -54.41 20.26 -41.19
CA VAL A 431 -55.35 20.97 -42.07
C VAL A 431 -54.64 21.22 -43.41
N VAL A 432 -55.28 20.76 -44.47
CA VAL A 432 -54.86 20.85 -45.87
C VAL A 432 -55.47 22.11 -46.50
N SER A 433 -54.70 22.85 -47.32
CA SER A 433 -55.03 23.19 -48.73
C SER A 433 -54.67 24.62 -49.18
N ASN A 434 -54.13 24.67 -50.41
CA ASN A 434 -54.08 25.75 -51.41
C ASN A 434 -53.08 26.89 -51.16
N GLY A 435 -52.23 27.32 -52.10
CA GLY A 435 -52.03 27.04 -53.52
C GLY A 435 -51.15 28.15 -54.12
N ASN A 436 -50.52 27.86 -55.27
CA ASN A 436 -49.80 28.75 -56.19
C ASN A 436 -48.27 28.96 -56.04
N GLN A 437 -47.59 28.30 -56.99
CA GLN A 437 -46.31 28.58 -57.69
C GLN A 437 -46.12 30.06 -58.15
N PRO A 438 -44.93 30.53 -58.62
CA PRO A 438 -43.99 29.87 -59.57
C PRO A 438 -42.50 29.87 -59.15
N GLN A 439 -41.75 28.78 -59.40
CA GLN A 439 -40.84 28.50 -60.54
C GLN A 439 -39.67 29.47 -60.76
N HIS A 440 -38.45 28.97 -60.51
CA HIS A 440 -37.24 28.94 -61.36
C HIS A 440 -36.16 28.17 -60.54
N GLY A 441 -35.40 27.16 -60.99
CA GLY A 441 -35.18 26.58 -62.31
C GLY A 441 -33.68 26.35 -62.55
N TYR A 442 -33.12 25.27 -61.96
CA TYR A 442 -31.95 24.47 -62.43
C TYR A 442 -30.53 25.14 -62.54
N PRO A 443 -29.42 24.39 -62.77
CA PRO A 443 -28.88 23.29 -61.94
C PRO A 443 -27.33 23.21 -61.84
N LEU A 444 -26.89 22.17 -61.11
CA LEU A 444 -25.57 21.54 -61.06
C LEU A 444 -24.94 21.18 -62.43
N SER A 445 -23.62 21.40 -62.54
CA SER A 445 -22.58 20.60 -63.25
C SER A 445 -21.23 21.28 -62.94
N LYS A 446 -20.10 20.66 -62.58
CA LYS A 446 -19.52 19.33 -62.75
C LYS A 446 -18.74 18.93 -61.51
#